data_AF-A0A8S2XG63-F1
#
_entry.id   AF-A0A8S2XG63-F1
#
_cell.length_a   1.000
_cell.length_b   1.000
_cell.length_c   1.000
_cell.angle_alpha   90.00
_cell.angle_beta   90.00
_cell.angle_gamma   90.00
#
_symmetry.space_group_name_H-M   'P 1'
#
loop_
_entity.id
_entity.type
_entity.pdbx_description
1 polymer ?
#
loop_
_entity_poly.entity_id
_entity_poly.type
_entity_poly.pdbx_seq_one_letter_code
_entity_poly.pdbx_strand_id
1 'polypeptide(L)' 'MENNILLKTDSYKVSHYKQYPKETNLVYAYLESRGGNYPEQVFFGLQYILKKHLLGKVVTREYLDQ' A
#
# COMPACT_ATOMS: atom_id res chain seq x y z
N MET A 1 -16.70 2.20 7.04
CA MET A 1 -15.64 1.17 7.02
C MET A 1 -14.97 0.99 5.66
N GLU A 2 -15.69 1.04 4.54
CA GLU A 2 -15.18 0.66 3.19
C GLU A 2 -13.92 1.43 2.72
N ASN A 3 -13.61 2.60 3.29
CA ASN A 3 -12.50 3.48 2.89
C ASN A 3 -11.40 3.67 3.94
N ASN A 4 -11.38 2.90 5.04
CA ASN A 4 -10.30 3.02 6.03
C ASN A 4 -9.00 2.37 5.49
N ILE A 5 -8.05 3.20 5.04
CA ILE A 5 -6.77 2.73 4.47
C ILE A 5 -5.91 1.97 5.49
N LEU A 6 -6.06 2.26 6.79
CA LEU A 6 -5.25 1.66 7.86
C LEU A 6 -5.49 0.15 7.99
N LEU A 7 -6.67 -0.32 7.57
CA LEU A 7 -7.05 -1.73 7.59
C LEU A 7 -6.89 -2.42 6.22
N LYS A 8 -6.47 -1.69 5.18
CA LYS A 8 -6.27 -2.22 3.82
C LYS A 8 -4.83 -2.62 3.57
N THR A 9 -4.32 -3.45 4.47
CA THR A 9 -2.96 -3.97 4.45
C THR A 9 -2.94 -5.38 5.03
N ASP A 10 -1.95 -6.18 4.67
CA ASP A 10 -1.76 -7.45 5.35
C ASP A 10 -1.45 -7.21 6.83
N SER A 11 -2.06 -8.00 7.72
CA SER A 11 -2.02 -7.79 9.18
C SER A 11 -0.59 -7.71 9.74
N TYR A 12 0.33 -8.50 9.20
CA TYR A 12 1.73 -8.53 9.64
C TYR A 12 2.47 -7.21 9.38
N LYS A 13 2.05 -6.42 8.38
CA LYS A 13 2.66 -5.12 8.02
C LYS A 13 2.47 -4.07 9.11
N VAL A 14 1.44 -4.20 9.96
CA VAL A 14 1.20 -3.31 11.12
C VAL A 14 2.39 -3.32 12.10
N SER A 15 3.14 -4.43 12.15
CA SER A 15 4.30 -4.56 13.03
C SER A 15 5.65 -4.18 12.38
N HIS A 16 5.69 -3.96 11.06
CA HIS A 16 6.95 -3.78 10.32
C HIS A 16 7.76 -2.57 10.76
N TYR A 17 7.11 -1.49 11.21
CA TYR A 17 7.81 -0.28 11.66
C TYR A 17 8.78 -0.56 12.82
N LYS A 18 8.55 -1.62 13.61
CA LYS A 18 9.44 -2.07 14.70
C LYS A 18 10.58 -2.98 14.23
N GLN A 19 10.49 -3.51 13.01
CA GLN A 19 11.40 -4.52 12.48
C GLN A 19 12.48 -3.91 11.58
N TYR A 20 12.26 -2.69 11.06
CA TYR A 20 13.29 -1.98 10.32
C TYR A 20 14.52 -1.70 11.19
N PRO A 21 15.73 -1.68 10.61
CA PRO A 21 16.93 -1.23 11.31
C PRO A 21 16.72 0.16 11.94
N LYS A 22 17.34 0.41 13.09
CA LYS A 22 17.31 1.73 13.74
C LYS A 22 17.79 2.82 12.77
N GLU A 23 17.20 4.00 12.87
CA GLU A 23 17.49 5.16 12.02
C GLU A 23 17.17 4.98 10.51
N THR A 24 16.36 3.98 10.14
CA THR A 24 15.87 3.85 8.75
C THR A 24 14.98 5.05 8.40
N ASN A 25 15.39 5.83 7.39
CA ASN A 25 14.66 7.02 6.92
C ASN A 25 14.13 6.89 5.48
N LEU A 26 14.54 5.84 4.75
CA LEU A 26 14.12 5.59 3.38
C LEU A 26 13.90 4.09 3.16
N VAL A 27 12.76 3.75 2.57
CA VAL A 27 12.46 2.41 2.06
C VAL A 27 12.04 2.57 0.61
N TYR A 28 12.75 1.92 -0.30
CA TYR A 28 12.44 1.91 -1.73
C TYR A 28 11.88 0.54 -2.14
N ALA A 29 10.81 0.54 -2.92
CA ALA A 29 10.18 -0.65 -3.47
C ALA A 29 9.76 -0.41 -4.93
N TYR A 30 9.66 -1.50 -5.71
CA TYR A 30 9.22 -1.46 -7.10
C TYR A 30 8.22 -2.57 -7.38
N LEU A 31 7.48 -2.44 -8.48
CA LEU A 31 6.50 -3.42 -8.95
C LEU A 31 6.89 -3.90 -10.35
N GLU A 32 6.89 -5.21 -10.55
CA GLU A 32 7.03 -5.84 -11.85
C GLU A 32 6.24 -7.15 -11.89
N SER A 33 5.90 -7.61 -13.09
CA SER A 33 5.41 -8.97 -13.31
C SER A 33 6.60 -9.90 -13.58
N ARG A 34 7.06 -10.64 -12.56
CA ARG A 34 8.17 -11.60 -12.70
C ARG A 34 7.68 -12.92 -13.28
N GLY A 35 8.15 -13.27 -14.48
CA GLY A 35 7.72 -14.48 -15.19
C GLY A 35 6.22 -14.45 -15.55
N GLY A 36 5.72 -15.57 -16.06
CA GLY A 36 4.31 -15.73 -16.43
C GLY A 36 4.12 -16.52 -17.71
N ASN A 37 2.85 -16.79 -18.05
CA ASN A 37 2.49 -17.55 -19.25
C ASN A 37 2.59 -16.73 -20.54
N TYR A 38 2.73 -15.40 -20.43
CA TYR A 38 2.74 -14.49 -21.57
C TYR A 38 4.06 -13.71 -21.62
N PRO A 39 4.57 -13.43 -22.83
CA PRO A 39 5.86 -12.76 -23.02
C PRO A 39 5.83 -11.27 -22.64
N GLU A 40 4.65 -10.65 -22.60
CA GLU A 40 4.47 -9.23 -22.30
C GLU A 40 3.19 -8.99 -21.49
N GLN A 41 3.13 -7.86 -20.78
CA GLN A 41 2.00 -7.48 -19.94
C GLN A 41 1.64 -6.02 -20.14
N VAL A 42 0.33 -5.73 -20.15
CA VAL A 42 -0.19 -4.36 -20.20
C VAL A 42 -0.20 -3.78 -18.79
N PHE A 43 0.49 -2.66 -18.60
CA PHE A 43 0.40 -1.90 -17.36
C PHE A 43 -0.82 -0.95 -17.39
N PHE A 44 -1.88 -1.33 -16.67
CA PHE A 44 -3.10 -0.54 -16.56
C PHE A 44 -3.73 -0.68 -15.17
N GLY A 45 -4.49 0.34 -14.74
CA GLY A 45 -5.28 0.30 -13.50
C GLY A 45 -4.70 1.07 -12.31
N LEU A 46 -3.41 1.42 -12.31
CA LEU A 46 -2.79 2.16 -11.20
C LEU A 46 -3.54 3.48 -10.88
N GLN A 47 -3.95 4.23 -11.90
CA GLN A 47 -4.67 5.50 -11.70
C GLN A 47 -5.95 5.33 -10.86
N TYR A 48 -6.68 4.23 -11.01
CA TYR A 48 -7.89 3.96 -10.21
C TYR A 48 -7.53 3.73 -8.74
N ILE A 49 -6.50 2.92 -8.47
CA ILE A 49 -6.03 2.67 -7.10
C ILE A 49 -5.63 3.98 -6.43
N LEU A 50 -4.85 4.82 -7.13
CA LEU A 50 -4.43 6.14 -6.63
C LEU A 50 -5.65 7.01 -6.30
N LYS A 51 -6.56 7.21 -7.27
CA LYS A 51 -7.70 8.12 -7.12
C LYS A 51 -8.72 7.65 -6.08
N LYS A 52 -8.98 6.34 -6.00
CA LYS A 52 -10.01 5.79 -5.11
C LYS A 52 -9.52 5.61 -3.68
N HIS A 53 -8.26 5.25 -3.48
CA HIS A 53 -7.80 4.78 -2.17
C HIS A 53 -6.70 5.62 -1.53
N LEU A 54 -5.92 6.37 -2.31
CA LEU A 54 -4.72 7.04 -1.79
C LEU A 54 -4.79 8.58 -1.87
N LEU A 55 -5.63 9.12 -2.75
CA LEU A 55 -5.75 10.56 -2.95
C LEU A 55 -6.66 11.22 -1.90
N GLY A 56 -6.25 12.40 -1.40
CA GLY A 56 -7.05 13.22 -0.48
C GLY A 56 -6.84 12.87 0.99
N LYS A 57 -7.84 13.18 1.83
CA LYS A 57 -7.77 12.92 3.29
C LYS A 57 -8.17 11.48 3.58
N VAL A 58 -7.18 10.59 3.56
CA VAL A 58 -7.37 9.13 3.78
C VAL A 58 -7.14 8.68 5.22
N VAL A 59 -6.66 9.56 6.10
CA VAL A 59 -6.49 9.31 7.54
C VAL A 59 -7.31 10.34 8.33
N THR A 60 -8.10 9.86 9.30
CA THR A 60 -8.93 10.66 10.20
C THR A 60 -8.85 10.10 11.62
N ARG A 61 -9.27 10.88 12.61
CA ARG A 61 -9.31 10.39 14.00
C ARG A 61 -10.29 9.23 14.17
N GLU A 62 -11.46 9.33 13.54
CA GLU A 62 -12.46 8.26 13.51
C GLU A 62 -11.89 6.94 12.98
N TYR A 63 -11.04 6.98 11.95
CA TYR A 63 -10.43 5.78 11.39
C TYR A 63 -9.39 5.12 12.31
N LEU A 64 -8.82 5.87 13.27
CA LEU A 64 -7.88 5.34 14.26
C LEU A 64 -8.59 4.67 15.44
N ASP A 65 -9.79 5.16 15.77
CA ASP A 65 -10.57 4.68 16.91
C ASP A 65 -11.51 3.50 16.53
N GLN A 66 -11.55 3.13 15.24
CA GLN A 66 -12.22 1.93 14.71
C GLN A 66 -11.41 0.66 14.96
#